data_AF-A0A372FV26-F1
#
_entry.id   AF-A0A372FV26-F1
#
_cell.length_a   1.000
_cell.length_b   1.000
_cell.length_c   1.000
_cell.angle_alpha   90.00
_cell.angle_beta   90.00
_cell.angle_gamma   90.00
#
_symmetry.space_group_name_H-M   'P 1'
#
loop_
_entity.id
_entity.type
_entity.pdbx_description
1 polymer ?
#
loop_
_entity_poly.entity_id
_entity_poly.type
_entity_poly.pdbx_seq_one_letter_code
_entity_poly.pdbx_strand_id
1 'polypeptide(L)'
;MKLIRAELGNVMALADPNDPAHRIGDAVGVYAYFDYDDEPIYVGQTSSSFRDRISRHLTGQRSDAVAKFILDPFEVASVSMWSLPHVAEAESLKRPGQPAGSSEKKTLLNPYEYTVYRTLEAQSNFGAVLNEGAIQPSELVDLPPRVHACIIPDELWEDRKHSDVRIARRAATISRLSQMISEREVSGGMRRTLLLQAQRLTWLAEQRIYEIGAELPDSEDASIGDE
;
A
#
# COMPACT_ATOMS: atom_id res chain seq x y z
N MET A 1 15.49 -1.27 10.30
CA MET A 1 14.45 -2.30 10.54
C MET A 1 13.98 -2.40 11.99
N LYS A 2 14.86 -2.43 13.01
CA LYS A 2 14.44 -2.51 14.42
C LYS A 2 13.57 -1.32 14.85
N LEU A 3 13.95 -0.11 14.44
CA LEU A 3 13.26 1.14 14.76
C LEU A 3 11.86 1.21 14.12
N ILE A 4 11.76 0.95 12.81
CA ILE A 4 10.45 0.88 12.10
C ILE A 4 9.52 -0.18 12.74
N ARG A 5 10.06 -1.32 13.19
CA ARG A 5 9.25 -2.32 13.91
C ARG A 5 8.74 -1.81 15.26
N ALA A 6 9.55 -1.04 15.98
CA ALA A 6 9.14 -0.42 17.23
C ALA A 6 8.04 0.63 16.98
N GLU A 7 8.22 1.48 15.96
CA GLU A 7 7.25 2.50 15.60
C GLU A 7 5.91 1.90 15.15
N LEU A 8 5.96 0.88 14.28
CA LEU A 8 4.77 0.10 13.93
C LEU A 8 4.13 -0.53 15.18
N GLY A 9 4.93 -0.98 16.15
CA GLY A 9 4.44 -1.48 17.43
C GLY A 9 3.65 -0.44 18.22
N ASN A 10 4.14 0.80 18.28
CA ASN A 10 3.49 1.93 18.92
C ASN A 10 2.16 2.27 18.23
N VAL A 11 2.16 2.37 16.89
CA VAL A 11 0.95 2.61 16.09
C VAL A 11 -0.09 1.51 16.33
N MET A 12 0.33 0.24 16.36
CA MET A 12 -0.56 -0.90 16.60
C MET A 12 -1.08 -0.97 18.05
N ALA A 13 -0.52 -0.19 18.97
CA ALA A 13 -0.96 -0.10 20.37
C ALA A 13 -1.95 1.05 20.62
N LEU A 14 -2.20 1.91 19.64
CA LEU A 14 -3.22 2.95 19.73
C LEU A 14 -4.60 2.34 19.98
N ALA A 15 -5.46 3.08 20.69
CA ALA A 15 -6.85 2.70 20.89
C ALA A 15 -7.59 2.65 19.55
N ASP A 16 -8.45 1.64 19.37
CA ASP A 16 -9.30 1.56 18.20
C ASP A 16 -10.43 2.62 18.32
N PRO A 17 -10.55 3.57 17.38
CA PRO A 17 -11.59 4.61 17.45
C PRO A 17 -13.02 4.05 17.32
N ASN A 18 -13.18 2.84 16.77
CA ASN A 18 -14.46 2.17 16.58
C ASN A 18 -14.76 1.14 17.69
N ASP A 19 -13.76 0.80 18.50
CA ASP A 19 -13.89 -0.03 19.70
C ASP A 19 -12.83 0.35 20.75
N PRO A 20 -13.05 1.44 21.51
CA PRO A 20 -12.02 2.03 22.38
C PRO A 20 -11.47 1.13 23.49
N ALA A 21 -12.13 0.00 23.78
CA ALA A 21 -11.64 -1.00 24.73
C ALA A 21 -10.49 -1.84 24.16
N HIS A 22 -10.32 -1.85 22.85
CA HIS A 22 -9.34 -2.65 22.14
C HIS A 22 -8.29 -1.78 21.43
N ARG A 23 -7.20 -2.43 21.02
CA ARG A 23 -6.12 -1.80 20.27
C ARG A 23 -6.39 -1.94 18.79
N ILE A 24 -6.07 -0.91 18.01
CA ILE A 24 -6.25 -0.93 16.56
C ILE A 24 -5.48 -2.10 15.92
N GLY A 25 -4.30 -2.47 16.44
CA GLY A 25 -3.52 -3.55 15.86
C GLY A 25 -4.21 -4.93 15.88
N ASP A 26 -5.14 -5.15 16.81
CA ASP A 26 -5.78 -6.45 16.98
C ASP A 26 -7.13 -6.52 16.21
N ALA A 27 -7.53 -5.42 15.57
CA ALA A 27 -8.80 -5.30 14.87
C ALA A 27 -8.79 -5.94 13.46
N VAL A 28 -10.00 -6.31 13.01
CA VAL A 28 -10.34 -6.73 11.64
C VAL A 28 -10.73 -5.49 10.84
N GLY A 29 -10.36 -5.43 9.56
CA GLY A 29 -10.76 -4.29 8.74
C GLY A 29 -10.00 -4.12 7.43
N VAL A 30 -9.99 -2.88 6.94
CA VAL A 30 -9.32 -2.44 5.71
C VAL A 30 -8.15 -1.54 6.07
N TYR A 31 -7.03 -1.68 5.37
CA TYR A 31 -5.85 -0.85 5.54
C TYR A 31 -5.34 -0.34 4.19
N ALA A 32 -4.60 0.76 4.23
CA ALA A 32 -3.93 1.32 3.07
C ALA A 32 -2.54 1.85 3.41
N TYR A 33 -1.64 1.84 2.43
CA TYR A 33 -0.28 2.37 2.54
C TYR A 33 -0.11 3.61 1.69
N PHE A 34 0.72 4.53 2.17
CA PHE A 34 1.04 5.80 1.52
C PHE A 34 2.55 6.01 1.55
N ASP A 35 3.08 6.73 0.57
CA ASP A 35 4.51 7.05 0.52
C ASP A 35 4.86 8.36 1.23
N TYR A 36 6.11 8.81 1.08
CA TYR A 36 6.64 10.01 1.74
C TYR A 36 6.02 11.33 1.24
N ASP A 37 5.21 11.27 0.17
CA ASP A 37 4.48 12.39 -0.42
C ASP A 37 2.96 12.25 -0.21
N ASP A 38 2.54 11.34 0.68
CA ASP A 38 1.14 10.97 0.93
C ASP A 38 0.43 10.37 -0.30
N GLU A 39 1.19 9.89 -1.30
CA GLU A 39 0.63 9.24 -2.47
C GLU A 39 0.13 7.83 -2.10
N PRO A 40 -1.15 7.49 -2.37
CA PRO A 40 -1.67 6.16 -2.09
C PRO A 40 -0.91 5.08 -2.86
N ILE A 41 -0.52 4.00 -2.17
CA ILE A 41 0.29 2.92 -2.75
C ILE A 41 -0.54 1.66 -2.96
N TYR A 42 -1.27 1.23 -1.93
CA TYR A 42 -1.86 -0.09 -1.87
C TYR A 42 -3.04 -0.13 -0.89
N VAL A 43 -4.07 -0.90 -1.21
CA VAL A 43 -5.21 -1.19 -0.33
C VAL A 43 -5.27 -2.69 -0.04
N GLY A 44 -5.64 -3.06 1.17
CA GLY A 44 -5.97 -4.45 1.46
C GLY A 44 -6.90 -4.61 2.65
N GLN A 45 -7.48 -5.80 2.75
CA GLN A 45 -8.29 -6.21 3.89
C GLN A 45 -7.62 -7.30 4.75
N THR A 46 -8.04 -7.40 6.00
CA THR A 46 -7.64 -8.46 6.93
C THR A 46 -8.84 -8.94 7.75
N SER A 47 -9.09 -10.25 7.75
CA SER A 47 -10.12 -10.88 8.59
C SER A 47 -9.57 -11.54 9.86
N SER A 48 -8.28 -11.33 10.16
CA SER A 48 -7.63 -11.77 11.40
C SER A 48 -7.27 -10.59 12.29
N SER A 49 -6.23 -9.84 11.94
CA SER A 49 -5.80 -8.63 12.63
C SER A 49 -4.98 -7.75 11.69
N PHE A 50 -4.94 -6.45 11.95
CA PHE A 50 -4.04 -5.51 11.29
C PHE A 50 -2.58 -5.83 11.57
N ARG A 51 -2.24 -6.16 12.82
CA ARG A 51 -0.89 -6.52 13.26
C ARG A 51 -0.32 -7.66 12.42
N ASP A 52 -1.08 -8.74 12.21
CA ASP A 52 -0.59 -9.88 11.44
C ASP A 52 -0.35 -9.53 9.98
N ARG A 53 -1.26 -8.78 9.37
CA ARG A 53 -1.22 -8.50 7.93
C ARG A 53 -0.20 -7.44 7.59
N ILE A 54 -0.22 -6.31 8.31
CA ILE A 54 0.68 -5.19 8.07
C ILE A 54 2.12 -5.56 8.45
N SER A 55 2.33 -6.23 9.59
CA SER A 55 3.69 -6.69 9.94
C SER A 55 4.24 -7.67 8.91
N ARG A 56 3.41 -8.56 8.34
CA ARG A 56 3.86 -9.49 7.30
C ARG A 56 4.31 -8.76 6.05
N HIS A 57 3.65 -7.69 5.65
CA HIS A 57 4.04 -6.90 4.48
C HIS A 57 5.30 -6.08 4.76
N LEU A 58 5.35 -5.39 5.90
CA LEU A 58 6.40 -4.39 6.15
C LEU A 58 7.68 -4.97 6.75
N THR A 59 7.59 -6.11 7.44
CA THR A 59 8.70 -6.63 8.25
C THR A 59 9.18 -8.01 7.83
N GLY A 60 8.43 -8.70 6.97
CA GLY A 60 8.74 -10.03 6.43
C GLY A 60 8.72 -10.05 4.90
N GLN A 61 9.53 -10.90 4.28
CA GLN A 61 9.56 -11.11 2.82
C GLN A 61 8.54 -12.17 2.34
N ARG A 62 7.43 -12.38 3.06
CA ARG A 62 6.51 -13.52 2.83
C ARG A 62 5.08 -13.13 2.44
N SER A 63 4.83 -11.90 2.04
CA SER A 63 3.54 -11.52 1.44
C SER A 63 3.65 -11.47 -0.07
N ASP A 64 2.62 -11.94 -0.80
CA ASP A 64 2.62 -11.94 -2.26
C ASP A 64 2.90 -10.56 -2.87
N ALA A 65 2.38 -9.48 -2.28
CA ALA A 65 2.64 -8.11 -2.73
C ALA A 65 4.15 -7.75 -2.71
N VAL A 66 4.87 -8.20 -1.69
CA VAL A 66 6.31 -7.92 -1.56
C VAL A 66 7.15 -8.95 -2.33
N ALA A 67 6.76 -10.23 -2.26
CA ALA A 67 7.46 -11.34 -2.90
C ALA A 67 7.42 -11.25 -4.43
N LYS A 68 6.35 -10.67 -4.99
CA LYS A 68 6.19 -10.39 -6.43
C LYS A 68 6.72 -9.01 -6.84
N PHE A 69 7.38 -8.27 -5.93
CA PHE A 69 7.90 -6.92 -6.20
C PHE A 69 6.82 -5.92 -6.64
N ILE A 70 5.57 -6.14 -6.23
CA ILE A 70 4.47 -5.21 -6.44
C ILE A 70 4.62 -4.01 -5.50
N LEU A 71 4.93 -4.28 -4.24
CA LEU A 71 5.13 -3.30 -3.17
C LEU A 71 6.55 -3.40 -2.62
N ASP A 72 7.30 -2.30 -2.62
CA ASP A 72 8.53 -2.17 -1.84
C ASP A 72 8.17 -1.59 -0.46
N PRO A 73 8.38 -2.32 0.65
CA PRO A 73 8.18 -1.78 2.00
C PRO A 73 9.02 -0.54 2.31
N PHE A 74 10.10 -0.29 1.55
CA PHE A 74 10.87 0.93 1.69
C PHE A 74 10.05 2.18 1.38
N GLU A 75 9.16 2.10 0.39
CA GLU A 75 8.35 3.21 -0.11
C GLU A 75 7.19 3.56 0.84
N VAL A 76 6.86 2.72 1.83
CA VAL A 76 5.75 2.97 2.75
C VAL A 76 6.21 3.89 3.88
N ALA A 77 5.60 5.07 3.97
CA ALA A 77 5.85 6.05 5.02
C ALA A 77 4.77 6.04 6.11
N SER A 78 3.50 5.86 5.72
CA SER A 78 2.37 5.86 6.64
C SER A 78 1.34 4.77 6.30
N VAL A 79 0.47 4.49 7.27
CA VAL A 79 -0.62 3.52 7.15
C VAL A 79 -1.93 4.13 7.61
N SER A 80 -3.00 3.84 6.88
CA SER A 80 -4.38 4.07 7.33
C SER A 80 -5.03 2.73 7.68
N MET A 81 -5.82 2.68 8.75
CA MET A 81 -6.55 1.49 9.22
C MET A 81 -7.99 1.86 9.58
N TRP A 82 -8.94 1.18 8.96
CA TRP A 82 -10.38 1.28 9.20
C TRP A 82 -10.87 -0.04 9.83
N SER A 83 -11.01 -0.05 11.15
CA SER A 83 -11.51 -1.21 11.90
C SER A 83 -13.02 -1.38 11.73
N LEU A 84 -13.46 -2.64 11.71
CA LEU A 84 -14.86 -3.01 11.49
C LEU A 84 -15.30 -4.03 12.56
N PRO A 85 -15.62 -3.60 13.80
CA PRO A 85 -15.97 -4.49 14.91
C PRO A 85 -17.13 -5.43 14.60
N HIS A 86 -18.16 -4.95 13.91
CA HIS A 86 -19.30 -5.77 13.48
C HIS A 86 -18.90 -6.95 12.58
N VAL A 87 -17.80 -6.85 11.83
CA VAL A 87 -17.25 -7.98 11.05
C VAL A 87 -16.50 -8.96 11.94
N ALA A 88 -15.80 -8.46 12.97
CA ALA A 88 -15.12 -9.30 13.94
C ALA A 88 -16.11 -10.20 14.69
N GLU A 89 -17.27 -9.64 15.05
CA GLU A 89 -18.35 -10.26 15.82
C GLU A 89 -19.38 -11.01 14.96
N ALA A 90 -19.29 -10.91 13.63
CA ALA A 90 -20.25 -11.54 12.73
C ALA A 90 -20.41 -13.04 12.99
N GLU A 91 -21.65 -13.52 12.95
CA GLU A 91 -21.97 -14.95 13.04
C GLU A 91 -21.91 -15.63 11.68
N SER A 92 -21.64 -16.94 11.68
CA SER A 92 -21.60 -17.75 10.47
C SER A 92 -23.01 -17.99 9.93
N LEU A 93 -23.21 -17.66 8.65
CA LEU A 93 -24.46 -17.93 7.94
C LEU A 93 -24.65 -19.45 7.74
N LYS A 94 -23.55 -20.20 7.65
CA LYS A 94 -23.56 -21.65 7.47
C LYS A 94 -23.80 -22.41 8.78
N ARG A 95 -23.47 -21.81 9.92
CA ARG A 95 -23.52 -22.42 11.26
C ARG A 95 -24.00 -21.38 12.29
N PRO A 96 -25.33 -21.19 12.43
CA PRO A 96 -25.89 -20.22 13.37
C PRO A 96 -25.36 -20.41 14.79
N GLY A 97 -25.06 -19.30 15.49
CA GLY A 97 -24.47 -19.31 16.84
C GLY A 97 -22.97 -19.62 16.89
N GLN A 98 -22.28 -19.75 15.74
CA GLN A 98 -20.81 -19.80 15.68
C GLN A 98 -20.24 -18.54 15.03
N PRO A 99 -19.02 -18.11 15.36
CA PRO A 99 -18.35 -17.00 14.68
C PRO A 99 -18.16 -17.26 13.18
N ALA A 100 -18.31 -16.21 12.38
CA ALA A 100 -18.09 -16.24 10.94
C ALA A 100 -16.65 -16.67 10.59
N GLY A 101 -16.53 -17.53 9.59
CA GLY A 101 -15.23 -17.96 9.07
C GLY A 101 -14.51 -16.86 8.29
N SER A 102 -13.22 -17.05 8.03
CA SER A 102 -12.40 -16.06 7.29
C SER A 102 -12.98 -15.69 5.92
N SER A 103 -13.59 -16.65 5.21
CA SER A 103 -14.24 -16.39 3.92
C SER A 103 -15.48 -15.50 4.05
N GLU A 104 -16.32 -15.74 5.06
CA GLU A 104 -17.53 -14.95 5.31
C GLU A 104 -17.15 -13.52 5.72
N LYS A 105 -16.16 -13.38 6.61
CA LYS A 105 -15.62 -12.08 7.02
C LYS A 105 -15.06 -11.28 5.82
N LYS A 106 -14.33 -11.92 4.91
CA LYS A 106 -13.85 -11.25 3.69
C LYS A 106 -14.99 -10.72 2.82
N THR A 107 -16.07 -11.49 2.66
CA THR A 107 -17.25 -11.02 1.93
C THR A 107 -17.86 -9.78 2.57
N LEU A 108 -17.94 -9.72 3.90
CA LEU A 108 -18.44 -8.55 4.63
C LEU A 108 -17.52 -7.32 4.51
N LEU A 109 -16.22 -7.54 4.34
CA LEU A 109 -15.22 -6.48 4.18
C LEU A 109 -15.16 -5.89 2.76
N ASN A 110 -15.63 -6.62 1.73
CA ASN A 110 -15.52 -6.22 0.33
C ASN A 110 -16.07 -4.80 0.02
N PRO A 111 -17.25 -4.38 0.52
CA PRO A 111 -17.76 -3.02 0.27
C PRO A 111 -16.84 -1.93 0.82
N TYR A 112 -16.26 -2.16 2.00
CA TYR A 112 -15.30 -1.24 2.61
C TYR A 112 -13.97 -1.23 1.84
N GLU A 113 -13.44 -2.39 1.45
CA GLU A 113 -12.21 -2.48 0.65
C GLU A 113 -12.37 -1.77 -0.69
N TYR A 114 -13.52 -1.95 -1.34
CA TYR A 114 -13.85 -1.28 -2.59
C TYR A 114 -14.01 0.23 -2.43
N THR A 115 -14.68 0.68 -1.36
CA THR A 115 -14.83 2.12 -1.08
C THR A 115 -13.49 2.79 -0.83
N VAL A 116 -12.61 2.18 -0.02
CA VAL A 116 -11.24 2.68 0.19
C VAL A 116 -10.48 2.68 -1.14
N TYR A 117 -10.53 1.59 -1.91
CA TYR A 117 -9.88 1.52 -3.23
C TYR A 117 -10.29 2.67 -4.15
N ARG A 118 -11.60 2.91 -4.32
CA ARG A 118 -12.11 3.99 -5.18
C ARG A 118 -11.74 5.38 -4.69
N THR A 119 -11.74 5.57 -3.36
CA THR A 119 -11.32 6.83 -2.74
C THR A 119 -9.84 7.12 -3.03
N LEU A 120 -8.97 6.11 -2.85
CA LEU A 120 -7.53 6.28 -3.07
C LEU A 120 -7.16 6.37 -4.55
N GLU A 121 -7.87 5.65 -5.41
CA GLU A 121 -7.73 5.77 -6.87
C GLU A 121 -8.01 7.21 -7.33
N ALA A 122 -9.04 7.85 -6.77
CA ALA A 122 -9.38 9.24 -7.08
C ALA A 122 -8.39 10.27 -6.49
N GLN A 123 -7.73 9.94 -5.37
CA GLN A 123 -6.74 10.81 -4.71
C GLN A 123 -5.34 10.67 -5.33
N SER A 124 -5.05 9.53 -5.96
CA SER A 124 -3.75 9.25 -6.56
C SER A 124 -3.43 10.21 -7.70
N ASN A 125 -2.22 10.76 -7.72
CA ASN A 125 -1.71 11.54 -8.84
C ASN A 125 -1.61 10.72 -10.14
N PHE A 126 -1.60 9.39 -10.02
CA PHE A 126 -1.54 8.46 -11.16
C PHE A 126 -2.91 7.88 -11.51
N GLY A 127 -3.97 8.24 -10.78
CA GLY A 127 -5.30 7.65 -10.91
C GLY A 127 -5.34 6.14 -10.64
N ALA A 128 -4.37 5.60 -9.87
CA ALA A 128 -4.24 4.17 -9.63
C ALA A 128 -3.37 3.81 -8.42
N VAL A 129 -3.66 2.66 -7.81
CA VAL A 129 -2.85 2.01 -6.75
C VAL A 129 -2.24 0.69 -7.26
N LEU A 130 -1.22 0.18 -6.57
CA LEU A 130 -0.40 -0.94 -7.04
C LEU A 130 -1.03 -2.34 -6.90
N ASN A 131 -2.30 -2.45 -6.50
CA ASN A 131 -2.99 -3.73 -6.36
C ASN A 131 -2.94 -4.57 -7.66
N GLU A 132 -2.28 -5.75 -7.63
CA GLU A 132 -2.26 -6.69 -8.77
C GLU A 132 -3.65 -7.25 -9.07
N GLY A 133 -4.32 -7.72 -8.01
CA GLY A 133 -5.66 -8.29 -8.09
C GLY A 133 -6.71 -7.19 -8.17
N ALA A 134 -7.69 -7.37 -9.05
CA ALA A 134 -8.87 -6.50 -9.08
C ALA A 134 -9.59 -6.57 -7.73
N ILE A 135 -9.87 -5.41 -7.14
CA ILE A 135 -10.75 -5.31 -5.97
C ILE A 135 -12.17 -5.58 -6.45
N GLN A 136 -12.90 -6.42 -5.70
CA GLN A 136 -14.26 -6.84 -6.05
C GLN A 136 -15.20 -5.62 -6.07
N PRO A 137 -15.77 -5.24 -7.23
CA PRO A 137 -16.73 -4.15 -7.29
C PRO A 137 -17.90 -4.42 -6.35
N SER A 138 -18.22 -3.43 -5.52
CA SER A 138 -19.25 -3.51 -4.50
C SER A 138 -19.98 -2.17 -4.40
N GLU A 139 -21.07 -2.11 -3.63
CA GLU A 139 -21.70 -0.83 -3.29
C GLU A 139 -20.73 0.03 -2.46
N LEU A 140 -20.75 1.35 -2.69
CA LEU A 140 -19.98 2.30 -1.89
C LEU A 140 -20.69 2.49 -0.55
N VAL A 141 -19.93 2.46 0.54
CA VAL A 141 -20.44 2.55 1.91
C VAL A 141 -19.77 3.67 2.68
N ASP A 142 -20.38 4.12 3.77
CA ASP A 142 -19.72 5.05 4.68
C ASP A 142 -18.56 4.35 5.39
N LEU A 143 -17.38 4.97 5.34
CA LEU A 143 -16.20 4.47 6.03
C LEU A 143 -16.24 4.91 7.51
N PRO A 144 -15.94 3.99 8.45
CA PRO A 144 -15.81 4.38 9.85
C PRO A 144 -14.59 5.29 10.05
N PRO A 145 -14.47 5.96 11.22
CA PRO A 145 -13.24 6.60 11.64
C PRO A 145 -12.00 5.71 11.41
N ARG A 146 -10.92 6.33 10.92
CA ARG A 146 -9.64 5.66 10.66
C ARG A 146 -8.57 6.10 11.62
N VAL A 147 -7.63 5.20 11.90
CA VAL A 147 -6.31 5.57 12.40
C VAL A 147 -5.40 5.81 11.20
N HIS A 148 -4.76 6.97 11.12
CA HIS A 148 -3.71 7.28 10.15
C HIS A 148 -2.44 7.65 10.90
N ALA A 149 -1.32 6.98 10.61
CA ALA A 149 -0.07 7.22 11.33
C ALA A 149 1.16 6.99 10.45
N CYS A 150 2.16 7.85 10.63
CA CYS A 150 3.51 7.62 10.13
C CYS A 150 4.14 6.42 10.86
N ILE A 151 4.85 5.58 10.13
CA ILE A 151 5.57 4.41 10.66
C ILE A 151 7.09 4.54 10.54
N ILE A 152 7.55 5.69 10.03
CA ILE A 152 8.96 6.00 9.85
C ILE A 152 9.37 6.95 10.99
N PRO A 153 10.29 6.52 11.86
CA PRO A 153 10.85 7.38 12.90
C PRO A 153 11.52 8.63 12.31
N ASP A 154 11.44 9.76 13.01
CA ASP A 154 12.03 11.04 12.60
C ASP A 154 13.51 10.92 12.21
N GLU A 155 14.28 10.15 12.98
CA GLU A 155 15.72 9.94 12.73
C GLU A 155 16.03 9.19 11.42
N LEU A 156 15.05 8.54 10.82
CA LEU A 156 15.18 7.86 9.52
C LEU A 156 14.49 8.61 8.39
N TRP A 157 13.78 9.70 8.68
CA TRP A 157 12.88 10.34 7.72
C TRP A 157 13.64 10.91 6.52
N GLU A 158 14.61 11.77 6.76
CA GLU A 158 15.38 12.46 5.71
C GLU A 158 16.09 11.48 4.77
N ASP A 159 16.80 10.51 5.34
CA ASP A 159 17.54 9.48 4.57
C ASP A 159 16.62 8.65 3.66
N ARG A 160 15.38 8.42 4.10
CA ARG A 160 14.44 7.57 3.37
C ARG A 160 13.59 8.32 2.38
N LYS A 161 13.22 9.56 2.69
CA LYS A 161 12.44 10.43 1.80
C LYS A 161 13.26 10.88 0.59
N HIS A 162 14.58 10.95 0.73
CA HIS A 162 15.48 11.45 -0.31
C HIS A 162 15.20 10.85 -1.70
N SER A 163 14.95 11.72 -2.68
CA SER A 163 14.51 11.36 -4.03
C SER A 163 15.48 10.39 -4.74
N ASP A 164 16.80 10.62 -4.69
CA ASP A 164 17.79 9.69 -5.28
C ASP A 164 17.73 8.26 -4.68
N VAL A 165 17.45 8.14 -3.37
CA VAL A 165 17.33 6.84 -2.71
C VAL A 165 16.07 6.11 -3.19
N ARG A 166 14.94 6.83 -3.28
CA ARG A 166 13.66 6.30 -3.78
C ARG A 166 13.73 5.92 -5.26
N ILE A 167 14.39 6.74 -6.09
CA ILE A 167 14.66 6.44 -7.51
C ILE A 167 15.43 5.11 -7.63
N ALA A 168 16.55 4.97 -6.91
CA ALA A 168 17.36 3.75 -6.95
C ALA A 168 16.57 2.52 -6.49
N ARG A 169 15.79 2.65 -5.41
CA ARG A 169 14.92 1.59 -4.88
C ARG A 169 13.86 1.17 -5.88
N ARG A 170 13.15 2.13 -6.46
CA ARG A 170 12.05 1.87 -7.40
C ARG A 170 12.58 1.26 -8.71
N ALA A 171 13.71 1.75 -9.23
CA ALA A 171 14.37 1.15 -10.39
C ALA A 171 14.74 -0.33 -10.16
N ALA A 172 15.30 -0.65 -8.98
CA ALA A 172 15.59 -2.04 -8.60
C ALA A 172 14.32 -2.90 -8.50
N THR A 173 13.24 -2.36 -7.95
CA THR A 173 11.94 -3.05 -7.85
C THR A 173 11.34 -3.32 -9.24
N ILE A 174 11.34 -2.32 -10.14
CA ILE A 174 10.90 -2.46 -11.54
C ILE A 174 11.70 -3.52 -12.26
N SER A 175 13.03 -3.52 -12.11
CA SER A 175 13.92 -4.51 -12.74
C SER A 175 13.53 -5.93 -12.33
N ARG A 176 13.32 -6.18 -11.03
CA ARG A 176 12.93 -7.50 -10.51
C ARG A 176 11.52 -7.91 -10.91
N LEU A 177 10.57 -6.97 -10.91
CA LEU A 177 9.20 -7.21 -11.39
C LEU A 177 9.21 -7.57 -12.88
N SER A 178 9.95 -6.83 -13.70
CA SER A 178 10.10 -7.08 -15.13
C SER A 178 10.73 -8.45 -15.40
N GLN A 179 11.79 -8.80 -14.65
CA GLN A 179 12.41 -10.12 -14.74
C GLN A 179 11.40 -11.23 -14.43
N MET A 180 10.66 -11.13 -13.32
CA MET A 180 9.64 -12.12 -12.95
C MET A 180 8.56 -12.26 -14.03
N ILE A 181 8.12 -11.15 -14.61
CA ILE A 181 7.14 -11.10 -15.70
C ILE A 181 7.67 -11.74 -16.98
N SER A 182 8.97 -11.67 -17.24
CA SER A 182 9.61 -12.27 -18.41
C SER A 182 9.82 -13.78 -18.28
N GLU A 183 10.07 -14.26 -17.06
CA GLU A 183 10.42 -15.65 -16.77
C GLU A 183 9.19 -16.54 -16.55
N ARG A 184 8.00 -15.96 -16.37
CA ARG A 184 6.79 -16.68 -15.96
C ARG A 184 5.57 -16.20 -16.74
N GLU A 185 4.58 -17.07 -16.87
CA GLU A 185 3.25 -16.63 -17.28
C GLU A 185 2.59 -15.87 -16.11
N VAL A 186 2.15 -14.65 -16.39
CA VAL A 186 1.71 -13.70 -15.36
C VAL A 186 0.40 -13.06 -15.72
N SER A 187 -0.35 -12.63 -14.69
CA SER A 187 -1.60 -11.92 -14.86
C SER A 187 -1.40 -10.56 -15.56
N GLY A 188 -2.44 -10.07 -16.24
CA GLY A 188 -2.46 -8.69 -16.73
C GLY A 188 -2.33 -7.63 -15.63
N GLY A 189 -2.67 -8.00 -14.38
CA GLY A 189 -2.48 -7.16 -13.19
C GLY A 189 -1.03 -6.78 -12.96
N MET A 190 -0.11 -7.76 -13.00
CA MET A 190 1.32 -7.47 -12.80
C MET A 190 1.91 -6.60 -13.89
N ARG A 191 1.43 -6.72 -15.14
CA ARG A 191 1.85 -5.83 -16.24
C ARG A 191 1.38 -4.39 -16.03
N ARG A 192 0.15 -4.19 -15.52
CA ARG A 192 -0.33 -2.86 -15.10
C ARG A 192 0.47 -2.30 -13.94
N THR A 193 0.79 -3.13 -12.94
CA THR A 193 1.67 -2.75 -11.83
C THR A 193 3.03 -2.29 -12.34
N LEU A 194 3.62 -3.01 -13.31
CA LEU A 194 4.91 -2.62 -13.91
C LEU A 194 4.83 -1.24 -14.58
N LEU A 195 3.77 -0.98 -15.35
CA LEU A 195 3.54 0.33 -15.98
C LEU A 195 3.41 1.44 -14.93
N LEU A 196 2.58 1.23 -13.89
CA LEU A 196 2.39 2.22 -12.83
C LEU A 196 3.68 2.48 -12.04
N GLN A 197 4.49 1.46 -11.78
CA GLN A 197 5.79 1.63 -11.15
C GLN A 197 6.74 2.46 -12.03
N ALA A 198 6.76 2.23 -13.34
CA ALA A 198 7.56 3.02 -14.27
C ALA A 198 7.12 4.50 -14.30
N GLN A 199 5.81 4.77 -14.33
CA GLN A 199 5.28 6.14 -14.24
C GLN A 199 5.70 6.83 -12.94
N ARG A 200 5.63 6.12 -11.81
CA ARG A 200 6.11 6.64 -10.51
C ARG A 200 7.62 6.89 -10.49
N LEU A 201 8.42 6.10 -11.19
CA LEU A 201 9.86 6.33 -11.33
C LEU A 201 10.14 7.60 -12.14
N THR A 202 9.45 7.77 -13.27
CA THR A 202 9.53 8.99 -14.08
C THR A 202 9.19 10.21 -13.25
N TRP A 203 8.06 10.18 -12.53
CA TRP A 203 7.66 11.29 -11.66
C TRP A 203 8.72 11.63 -10.59
N LEU A 204 9.28 10.63 -9.91
CA LEU A 204 10.35 10.88 -8.92
C LEU A 204 11.59 11.50 -9.56
N ALA A 205 11.97 11.06 -10.75
CA ALA A 205 13.11 11.60 -11.47
C ALA A 205 12.88 13.05 -11.91
N GLU A 206 11.66 13.38 -12.37
CA GLU A 206 11.26 14.75 -12.70
C GLU A 206 11.29 15.65 -11.46
N GLN A 207 10.73 15.21 -10.33
CA GLN A 207 10.81 15.95 -9.07
C GLN A 207 12.27 16.20 -8.67
N ARG A 208 13.14 15.20 -8.83
CA ARG A 208 14.55 15.34 -8.50
C ARG A 208 15.26 16.39 -9.35
N ILE A 209 14.99 16.42 -10.65
CA ILE A 209 15.53 17.44 -11.57
C ILE A 209 15.12 18.84 -11.11
N TYR A 210 13.83 19.01 -10.76
CA TYR A 210 13.31 20.26 -10.24
C TYR A 210 13.97 20.67 -8.91
N GLU A 211 14.12 19.74 -7.96
CA GLU A 211 14.75 19.98 -6.65
C GLU A 211 16.18 20.53 -6.76
N ILE A 212 16.96 20.06 -7.74
CA ILE A 212 18.35 20.47 -7.93
C ILE A 212 18.49 21.67 -8.89
N GLY A 213 17.38 22.16 -9.45
CA GLY A 213 17.38 23.24 -10.43
C GLY A 213 18.05 22.87 -11.75
N ALA A 214 18.01 21.60 -12.14
CA ALA A 214 18.49 21.17 -13.45
C ALA A 214 17.41 21.42 -14.51
N GLU A 215 17.82 21.75 -15.73
CA GLU A 215 16.92 21.92 -16.86
C GLU A 215 16.72 20.58 -17.58
N LEU A 216 15.47 20.24 -17.91
CA LEU A 216 15.21 19.20 -18.90
C LEU A 216 15.56 19.78 -20.28
N PRO A 217 16.31 19.07 -21.14
CA PRO A 217 16.51 19.51 -22.51
C PRO A 217 15.15 19.75 -23.17
N ASP A 218 14.99 20.87 -23.86
CA ASP A 218 13.79 21.11 -24.66
C ASP A 218 13.64 19.97 -25.67
N SER A 219 12.40 19.51 -25.91
CA SER A 219 12.14 18.39 -26.82
C SER A 219 12.62 18.63 -28.25
N GLU A 220 12.95 19.87 -28.62
CA GLU A 220 13.54 20.26 -29.90
C GLU A 220 15.07 20.07 -29.96
N ASP A 221 15.76 20.09 -28.81
CA ASP A 221 17.21 19.88 -28.74
C ASP A 221 17.62 18.40 -28.73
N ALA A 222 16.66 17.47 -28.58
CA ALA A 222 16.89 16.03 -28.61
C ALA A 222 17.11 15.46 -30.02
N SER A 223 16.92 16.27 -31.07
CA SER A 223 17.39 15.93 -32.42
C SER A 223 18.72 16.63 -32.67
N ILE A 224 19.83 16.05 -32.22
CA ILE A 224 21.15 16.06 -32.90
C ILE A 224 22.08 15.18 -32.07
N GLY A 225 22.55 14.11 -32.71
CA GLY A 225 23.56 13.22 -32.17
C GLY A 225 23.61 11.88 -32.89
N ASP A 226 23.46 11.85 -34.22
CA ASP A 226 24.03 10.77 -35.02
C ASP A 226 25.56 10.95 -34.98
N GLU A 227 26.23 10.13 -34.18
CA GLU A 227 27.61 9.68 -34.44
C GLU A 227 27.69 8.15 -34.30
#